data_AF-A0A4Q6C7G1-F1
#
_entry.id   AF-A0A4Q6C7G1-F1
#
_cell.length_a   1.000
_cell.length_b   1.000
_cell.length_c   1.000
_cell.angle_alpha   90.00
_cell.angle_beta   90.00
_cell.angle_gamma   90.00
#
_symmetry.space_group_name_H-M   'P 1'
#
loop_
_entity.id
_entity.type
_entity.pdbx_description
1 polymer ?
#
loop_
_entity_poly.entity_id
_entity_poly.type
_entity_poly.pdbx_seq_one_letter_code
_entity_poly.pdbx_strand_id
1 'polypeptide(L)'
;MNRWIQTFFADKHEGFAHLWGAMEDKIPAGIQYSARAAYLYSLHELGAPQMFFDEWMQSLRSSPFAASRASNALEEAIGSGFDAWFLKSGVQISAEQESLIRQIGISRSQIFLSLNAATYRRKGDSGLAMLEKLPLNSPFRPWLAQTVAVGQAKKADLAGAARTLKIFYEPWLQVTKDPRKLALHYMEIARLLYQAGALEGAISYYEKVPNGIPEYLTAREELTWCWLRLGQTDKLRGNLETLTSKALSDQFQPEAYLVRSISNLKLCYYNEVEKDFASFISVNRAWAQKIDLALKASEPPTPRTVDIYSEAAVARVASREAEIAQLRSLSERSISATIPAVGPQKHWQAGVKRLELAIDTAKKSRADEFRRQWKNDRVTLNEAIRKMQFVKVELLSQVSELAARSDGQGDAIVTSASAAQKTPVVSSEQKKQMSNEGEMVFPFDGVVWADEMFRLKSFAKGRCLGQ
;
A
#
# COMPACT_ATOMS: atom_id res chain seq x y z
N MET A 1 25.07 -43.86 -2.06
CA MET A 1 24.94 -42.85 -0.99
C MET A 1 26.18 -41.97 -0.85
N ASN A 2 27.38 -42.51 -0.58
CA ASN A 2 28.60 -41.70 -0.41
C ASN A 2 28.89 -40.74 -1.57
N ARG A 3 28.74 -41.20 -2.82
CA ARG A 3 28.91 -40.36 -4.01
C ARG A 3 27.89 -39.21 -4.11
N TRP A 4 26.66 -39.40 -3.62
CA TRP A 4 25.63 -38.36 -3.58
C TRP A 4 25.91 -37.33 -2.49
N ILE A 5 26.35 -37.79 -1.31
CA ILE A 5 26.78 -36.88 -0.25
C ILE A 5 28.00 -36.05 -0.71
N GLN A 6 28.93 -36.67 -1.44
CA GLN A 6 30.08 -35.96 -2.03
C GLN A 6 29.68 -34.88 -3.04
N THR A 7 28.54 -34.99 -3.75
CA THR A 7 28.12 -33.90 -4.65
C THR A 7 27.73 -32.65 -3.87
N PHE A 8 27.12 -32.79 -2.69
CA PHE A 8 26.84 -31.64 -1.83
C PHE A 8 28.13 -30.95 -1.36
N PHE A 9 29.08 -31.72 -0.84
CA PHE A 9 30.35 -31.17 -0.37
C PHE A 9 31.26 -30.62 -1.47
N ALA A 10 31.00 -30.99 -2.74
CA ALA A 10 31.67 -30.44 -3.91
C ALA A 10 30.98 -29.18 -4.47
N ASP A 11 30.06 -28.56 -3.72
CA ASP A 11 29.30 -27.37 -4.13
C ASP A 11 28.40 -27.62 -5.37
N LYS A 12 28.05 -28.88 -5.62
CA LYS A 12 27.19 -29.29 -6.75
C LYS A 12 25.75 -29.46 -6.27
N HIS A 13 25.15 -28.36 -5.80
CA HIS A 13 23.78 -28.32 -5.27
C HIS A 13 22.74 -28.87 -6.23
N GLU A 14 22.87 -28.59 -7.53
CA GLU A 14 21.96 -29.11 -8.57
C GLU A 14 21.98 -30.65 -8.60
N GLY A 15 23.17 -31.25 -8.65
CA GLY A 15 23.31 -32.70 -8.68
C GLY A 15 22.82 -33.38 -7.41
N PHE A 16 23.01 -32.73 -6.25
CA PHE A 16 22.48 -33.22 -4.99
C PHE A 16 20.94 -33.18 -4.97
N ALA A 17 20.34 -32.05 -5.33
CA ALA A 17 18.89 -31.87 -5.34
C ALA A 17 18.20 -32.79 -6.36
N HIS A 18 18.79 -32.97 -7.55
CA HIS A 18 18.25 -33.88 -8.58
C HIS A 18 18.02 -35.30 -8.06
N LEU A 19 18.91 -35.81 -7.21
CA LEU A 19 18.79 -37.19 -6.71
C LEU A 19 17.97 -37.30 -5.42
N TRP A 20 17.44 -36.19 -4.87
CA TRP A 20 16.72 -36.19 -3.60
C TRP A 20 15.58 -37.21 -3.56
N GLY A 21 14.65 -37.14 -4.52
CA GLY A 21 13.47 -38.02 -4.53
C GLY A 21 13.78 -39.51 -4.69
N ALA A 22 14.94 -39.87 -5.25
CA ALA A 22 15.39 -41.26 -5.35
C ALA A 22 16.13 -41.76 -4.10
N MET A 23 16.64 -40.82 -3.30
CA MET A 23 17.47 -41.08 -2.13
C MET A 23 16.70 -40.96 -0.81
N GLU A 24 15.66 -40.13 -0.73
CA GLU A 24 14.94 -39.78 0.52
C GLU A 24 14.60 -41.02 1.37
N ASP A 25 13.96 -42.02 0.77
CA ASP A 25 13.55 -43.26 1.46
C ASP A 25 14.72 -44.21 1.79
N LYS A 26 15.90 -43.97 1.24
CA LYS A 26 17.12 -44.79 1.40
C LYS A 26 18.12 -44.18 2.37
N ILE A 27 17.84 -43.00 2.93
CA ILE A 27 18.74 -42.32 3.85
C ILE A 27 18.64 -43.00 5.23
N PRO A 28 19.75 -43.46 5.83
CA PRO A 28 19.74 -44.01 7.17
C PRO A 28 19.23 -43.00 8.20
N ALA A 29 18.42 -43.47 9.15
CA ALA A 29 17.81 -42.64 10.19
C ALA A 29 18.82 -41.73 10.92
N GLY A 30 20.05 -42.21 11.14
CA GLY A 30 21.09 -41.45 11.83
C GLY A 30 21.57 -40.18 11.12
N ILE A 31 21.34 -40.04 9.81
CA ILE A 31 21.74 -38.85 9.03
C ILE A 31 20.57 -38.18 8.30
N GLN A 32 19.33 -38.63 8.55
CA GLN A 32 18.14 -38.17 7.82
C GLN A 32 17.95 -36.66 7.92
N TYR A 33 18.09 -36.07 9.12
CA TYR A 33 17.91 -34.63 9.30
C TYR A 33 19.02 -33.81 8.65
N SER A 34 20.26 -34.27 8.68
CA SER A 34 21.39 -33.63 8.00
C SER A 34 21.19 -33.64 6.48
N ALA A 35 20.76 -34.77 5.92
CA ALA A 35 20.46 -34.86 4.50
C ALA A 35 19.27 -33.96 4.11
N ARG A 36 18.22 -33.89 4.95
CA ARG A 36 17.09 -32.99 4.73
C ARG A 36 17.51 -31.52 4.77
N ALA A 37 18.32 -31.12 5.75
CA ALA A 37 18.86 -29.77 5.83
C ALA A 37 19.72 -29.42 4.60
N ALA A 38 20.58 -30.34 4.15
CA ALA A 38 21.39 -30.17 2.94
C ALA A 38 20.54 -30.00 1.66
N TYR A 39 19.39 -30.70 1.58
CA TYR A 39 18.46 -30.55 0.47
C TYR A 39 17.79 -29.18 0.47
N LEU A 40 17.28 -28.76 1.63
CA LEU A 40 16.70 -27.42 1.80
C LEU A 40 17.73 -26.33 1.45
N TYR A 41 18.95 -26.44 1.94
CA TYR A 41 20.03 -25.52 1.57
C TYR A 41 20.29 -25.51 0.07
N SER A 42 20.30 -26.68 -0.58
CA SER A 42 20.47 -26.76 -2.03
C SER A 42 19.33 -26.07 -2.79
N LEU A 43 18.07 -26.14 -2.31
CA LEU A 43 16.95 -25.39 -2.92
C LEU A 43 17.13 -23.87 -2.78
N HIS A 44 17.65 -23.42 -1.63
CA HIS A 44 17.97 -22.01 -1.40
C HIS A 44 19.04 -21.52 -2.39
N GLU A 45 20.17 -22.23 -2.51
CA GLU A 45 21.28 -21.89 -3.42
C GLU A 45 20.90 -22.00 -4.89
N LEU A 46 19.99 -22.93 -5.22
CA LEU A 46 19.44 -23.03 -6.58
C LEU A 46 18.45 -21.92 -6.89
N GLY A 47 18.17 -20.96 -6.01
CA GLY A 47 17.26 -19.87 -6.30
C GLY A 47 15.81 -20.31 -6.48
N ALA A 48 15.37 -21.34 -5.76
CA ALA A 48 13.98 -21.80 -5.73
C ALA A 48 13.28 -21.35 -4.41
N PRO A 49 13.08 -20.04 -4.19
CA PRO A 49 12.80 -19.50 -2.87
C PRO A 49 11.47 -19.94 -2.26
N GLN A 50 10.39 -20.05 -3.04
CA GLN A 50 9.11 -20.50 -2.48
C GLN A 50 9.11 -22.00 -2.28
N MET A 51 9.65 -22.79 -3.21
CA MET A 51 9.77 -24.23 -3.03
C MET A 51 10.63 -24.54 -1.79
N PHE A 52 11.76 -23.85 -1.63
CA PHE A 52 12.58 -23.92 -0.43
C PHE A 52 11.75 -23.59 0.83
N PHE A 53 11.05 -22.45 0.83
CA PHE A 53 10.30 -22.01 1.99
C PHE A 53 9.17 -22.98 2.36
N ASP A 54 8.43 -23.49 1.37
CA ASP A 54 7.35 -24.44 1.58
C ASP A 54 7.87 -25.78 2.15
N GLU A 55 8.95 -26.31 1.57
CA GLU A 55 9.61 -27.54 2.04
C GLU A 55 10.22 -27.37 3.43
N TRP A 56 10.77 -26.19 3.73
CA TRP A 56 11.35 -25.89 5.02
C TRP A 56 10.27 -25.80 6.10
N MET A 57 9.19 -25.05 5.85
CA MET A 57 8.04 -24.96 6.76
C MET A 57 7.39 -26.34 6.98
N GLN A 58 7.27 -27.16 5.93
CA GLN A 58 6.77 -28.53 6.08
C GLN A 58 7.69 -29.39 6.97
N SER A 59 9.00 -29.24 6.83
CA SER A 59 9.98 -29.97 7.65
C SER A 59 9.91 -29.56 9.12
N LEU A 60 9.70 -28.27 9.38
CA LEU A 60 9.57 -27.71 10.74
C LEU A 60 8.31 -28.17 11.49
N ARG A 61 7.28 -28.68 10.78
CA ARG A 61 6.12 -29.32 11.43
C ARG A 61 6.52 -30.61 12.16
N SER A 62 7.61 -31.26 11.74
CA SER A 62 8.16 -32.43 12.42
C SER A 62 8.98 -31.99 13.63
N SER A 63 8.46 -32.25 14.84
CA SER A 63 9.14 -31.92 16.10
C SER A 63 10.60 -32.43 16.16
N PRO A 64 10.92 -33.67 15.74
CA PRO A 64 12.29 -34.15 15.70
C PRO A 64 13.24 -33.35 14.77
N PHE A 65 12.79 -32.98 13.57
CA PHE A 65 13.62 -32.17 12.66
C PHE A 65 13.81 -30.76 13.22
N ALA A 66 12.73 -30.13 13.69
CA ALA A 66 12.77 -28.79 14.26
C ALA A 66 13.71 -28.69 15.46
N ALA A 67 13.79 -29.72 16.31
CA ALA A 67 14.71 -29.75 17.45
C ALA A 67 16.14 -30.21 17.09
N SER A 68 16.39 -30.64 15.86
CA SER A 68 17.68 -31.22 15.45
C SER A 68 18.78 -30.16 15.26
N ARG A 69 20.03 -30.56 15.50
CA ARG A 69 21.21 -29.74 15.18
C ARG A 69 21.30 -29.36 13.71
N ALA A 70 20.80 -30.23 12.82
CA ALA A 70 20.79 -29.99 11.38
C ALA A 70 19.86 -28.82 11.00
N SER A 71 18.69 -28.70 11.65
CA SER A 71 17.82 -27.55 11.43
C SER A 71 18.45 -26.25 11.91
N ASN A 72 19.14 -26.26 13.05
CA ASN A 72 19.83 -25.07 13.55
C ASN A 72 20.98 -24.66 12.63
N ALA A 73 21.76 -25.62 12.12
CA ALA A 73 22.84 -25.36 11.16
C ALA A 73 22.31 -24.81 9.83
N LEU A 74 21.16 -25.29 9.34
CA LEU A 74 20.50 -24.71 8.17
C LEU A 74 20.13 -23.24 8.41
N GLU A 75 19.51 -22.95 9.56
CA GLU A 75 19.12 -21.59 9.94
C GLU A 75 20.33 -20.65 10.07
N GLU A 76 21.44 -21.13 10.61
CA GLU A 76 22.69 -20.37 10.67
C GLU A 76 23.24 -20.08 9.26
N ALA A 77 23.26 -21.09 8.39
CA ALA A 77 23.77 -20.97 7.03
C ALA A 77 22.99 -19.97 6.18
N ILE A 78 21.66 -19.95 6.29
CA ILE A 78 20.81 -19.01 5.52
C ILE A 78 20.56 -17.69 6.25
N GLY A 79 20.97 -17.57 7.52
CA GLY A 79 20.62 -16.44 8.38
C GLY A 79 21.22 -15.12 7.94
N SER A 80 22.42 -15.15 7.34
CA SER A 80 23.07 -13.96 6.80
C SER A 80 22.31 -13.45 5.57
N GLY A 81 21.70 -12.27 5.68
CA GLY A 81 20.96 -11.66 4.58
C GLY A 81 19.55 -12.23 4.35
N PHE A 82 19.06 -13.11 5.23
CA PHE A 82 17.74 -13.73 5.10
C PHE A 82 16.61 -12.72 4.86
N ASP A 83 16.58 -11.62 5.62
CA ASP A 83 15.53 -10.60 5.50
C ASP A 83 15.47 -9.99 4.10
N ALA A 84 16.65 -9.66 3.54
CA ALA A 84 16.76 -9.06 2.21
C ALA A 84 16.38 -10.09 1.13
N TRP A 85 16.85 -11.32 1.28
CA TRP A 85 16.48 -12.44 0.42
C TRP A 85 14.97 -12.68 0.44
N PHE A 86 14.34 -12.71 1.62
CA PHE A 86 12.91 -12.99 1.79
C PHE A 86 12.04 -11.93 1.10
N LEU A 87 12.36 -10.65 1.31
CA LEU A 87 11.65 -9.54 0.69
C LEU A 87 11.84 -9.50 -0.83
N LYS A 88 13.08 -9.68 -1.31
CA LYS A 88 13.40 -9.66 -2.74
C LYS A 88 12.78 -10.83 -3.48
N SER A 89 12.78 -12.01 -2.87
CA SER A 89 12.25 -13.25 -3.45
C SER A 89 10.72 -13.34 -3.45
N GLY A 90 10.03 -12.36 -2.84
CA GLY A 90 8.57 -12.33 -2.82
C GLY A 90 7.97 -13.62 -2.26
N VAL A 91 8.55 -14.17 -1.19
CA VAL A 91 8.02 -15.38 -0.56
C VAL A 91 6.63 -15.10 0.00
N GLN A 92 5.69 -15.99 -0.28
CA GLN A 92 4.34 -15.95 0.23
C GLN A 92 4.20 -16.90 1.43
N ILE A 93 3.65 -16.37 2.52
CA ILE A 93 3.31 -17.13 3.72
C ILE A 93 1.83 -17.46 3.66
N SER A 94 1.50 -18.75 3.66
CA SER A 94 0.12 -19.24 3.81
C SER A 94 -0.37 -19.09 5.26
N ALA A 95 -1.70 -19.14 5.47
CA ALA A 95 -2.28 -19.06 6.81
C ALA A 95 -1.76 -20.16 7.76
N GLU A 96 -1.57 -21.37 7.25
CA GLU A 96 -0.99 -22.48 8.03
C GLU A 96 0.47 -22.24 8.39
N GLN A 97 1.27 -21.73 7.45
CA GLN A 97 2.68 -21.37 7.71
C GLN A 97 2.77 -20.21 8.70
N GLU A 98 1.88 -19.22 8.62
CA GLU A 98 1.81 -18.15 9.62
C GLU A 98 1.51 -18.69 11.02
N SER A 99 0.56 -19.62 11.15
CA SER A 99 0.26 -20.27 12.43
C SER A 99 1.47 -21.02 12.99
N LEU A 100 2.18 -21.76 12.13
CA LEU A 100 3.40 -22.48 12.51
C LEU A 100 4.52 -21.53 12.95
N ILE A 101 4.76 -20.44 12.22
CA ILE A 101 5.77 -19.42 12.55
C ILE A 101 5.49 -18.81 13.93
N ARG A 102 4.22 -18.53 14.23
CA ARG A 102 3.79 -18.02 15.54
C ARG A 102 3.98 -19.05 16.64
N GLN A 103 3.66 -20.33 16.38
CA GLN A 103 3.80 -21.42 17.35
C GLN A 103 5.27 -21.69 17.71
N ILE A 104 6.17 -21.66 16.72
CA ILE A 104 7.61 -21.83 16.94
C ILE A 104 8.18 -20.70 17.81
N GLY A 105 7.64 -19.49 17.63
CA GLY A 105 7.99 -18.33 18.44
C GLY A 105 9.29 -17.65 18.03
N ILE A 106 9.51 -16.46 18.59
CA ILE A 106 10.59 -15.55 18.19
C ILE A 106 11.94 -15.86 18.83
N SER A 107 11.99 -16.69 19.88
CA SER A 107 13.20 -16.99 20.64
C SER A 107 14.10 -18.04 19.99
N ARG A 108 13.61 -18.71 18.94
CA ARG A 108 14.34 -19.78 18.25
C ARG A 108 15.58 -19.27 17.52
N SER A 109 15.41 -18.27 16.66
CA SER A 109 16.49 -17.67 15.88
C SER A 109 16.09 -16.31 15.34
N GLN A 110 17.09 -15.55 14.88
CA GLN A 110 16.86 -14.24 14.26
C GLN A 110 15.94 -14.34 13.03
N ILE A 111 15.99 -15.45 12.28
CA ILE A 111 15.09 -15.69 11.14
C ILE A 111 13.65 -15.76 11.61
N PHE A 112 13.36 -16.47 12.70
CA PHE A 112 11.99 -16.59 13.21
C PHE A 112 11.45 -15.29 13.80
N LEU A 113 12.33 -14.44 14.34
CA LEU A 113 11.95 -13.08 14.71
C LEU A 113 11.50 -12.29 13.46
N SER A 114 12.27 -12.34 12.38
CA SER A 114 11.95 -11.67 11.11
C SER A 114 10.70 -12.24 10.43
N LEU A 115 10.55 -13.57 10.40
CA LEU A 115 9.35 -14.23 9.88
C LEU A 115 8.12 -13.84 10.68
N ASN A 116 8.19 -13.85 12.02
CA ASN A 116 7.09 -13.36 12.85
C ASN A 116 6.75 -11.90 12.51
N ALA A 117 7.74 -11.03 12.36
CA ALA A 117 7.51 -9.64 11.96
C ALA A 117 6.79 -9.53 10.61
N ALA A 118 7.14 -10.37 9.63
CA ALA A 118 6.45 -10.45 8.34
C ALA A 118 4.96 -10.84 8.50
N THR A 119 4.59 -11.65 9.51
CA THR A 119 3.18 -12.01 9.76
C THR A 119 2.34 -10.86 10.36
N TYR A 120 2.97 -9.85 10.95
CA TYR A 120 2.26 -8.65 11.43
C TYR A 120 1.97 -7.65 10.32
N ARG A 121 2.13 -8.09 9.07
CA ARG A 121 1.84 -7.30 7.90
C ARG A 121 0.38 -6.86 7.87
N ARG A 122 0.17 -5.53 7.83
CA ARG A 122 -1.16 -4.89 7.87
C ARG A 122 -1.97 -5.15 9.14
N LYS A 123 -1.34 -5.56 10.24
CA LYS A 123 -2.03 -5.78 11.52
C LYS A 123 -2.03 -4.55 12.44
N GLY A 124 -1.84 -3.37 11.86
CA GLY A 124 -1.85 -2.08 12.57
C GLY A 124 -0.82 -2.04 13.70
N ASP A 125 -1.26 -1.60 14.87
CA ASP A 125 -0.42 -1.40 16.05
C ASP A 125 0.00 -2.70 16.74
N SER A 126 -0.60 -3.84 16.38
CA SER A 126 -0.20 -5.17 16.91
C SER A 126 1.26 -5.53 16.57
N GLY A 127 1.86 -4.84 15.59
CA GLY A 127 3.26 -5.02 15.20
C GLY A 127 4.28 -4.32 16.11
N LEU A 128 3.88 -3.44 17.03
CA LEU A 128 4.80 -2.60 17.81
C LEU A 128 5.79 -3.45 18.63
N ALA A 129 5.30 -4.47 19.34
CA ALA A 129 6.12 -5.36 20.15
C ALA A 129 7.16 -6.15 19.32
N MET A 130 6.92 -6.33 18.02
CA MET A 130 7.89 -6.95 17.11
C MET A 130 8.93 -5.94 16.64
N LEU A 131 8.51 -4.70 16.38
CA LEU A 131 9.37 -3.62 15.89
C LEU A 131 10.51 -3.28 16.87
N GLU A 132 10.23 -3.33 18.18
CA GLU A 132 11.20 -3.11 19.24
C GLU A 132 12.29 -4.19 19.29
N LYS A 133 11.95 -5.41 18.89
CA LYS A 133 12.84 -6.58 18.94
C LYS A 133 13.70 -6.71 17.69
N LEU A 134 13.27 -6.16 16.55
CA LEU A 134 14.01 -6.25 15.29
C LEU A 134 15.38 -5.53 15.40
N PRO A 135 16.43 -6.03 14.71
CA PRO A 135 17.71 -5.34 14.54
C PRO A 135 17.55 -3.99 13.83
N LEU A 136 18.45 -3.02 14.09
CA LEU A 136 18.40 -1.67 13.51
C LEU A 136 18.47 -1.67 11.98
N ASN A 137 19.24 -2.59 11.43
CA ASN A 137 19.44 -2.76 9.99
C ASN A 137 18.43 -3.71 9.33
N SER A 138 17.43 -4.23 10.06
CA SER A 138 16.48 -5.18 9.46
C SER A 138 15.64 -4.50 8.35
N PRO A 139 15.61 -5.05 7.13
CA PRO A 139 14.74 -4.61 6.05
C PRO A 139 13.23 -4.60 6.40
N PHE A 140 12.79 -5.39 7.39
CA PHE A 140 11.39 -5.40 7.82
C PHE A 140 11.01 -4.20 8.69
N ARG A 141 11.99 -3.56 9.32
CA ARG A 141 11.79 -2.46 10.27
C ARG A 141 11.01 -1.28 9.68
N PRO A 142 11.39 -0.68 8.53
CA PRO A 142 10.64 0.44 7.95
C PRO A 142 9.19 0.04 7.61
N TRP A 143 9.04 -1.15 7.06
CA TRP A 143 7.77 -1.66 6.56
C TRP A 143 6.76 -1.92 7.70
N LEU A 144 7.24 -2.47 8.81
CA LEU A 144 6.46 -2.66 10.02
C LEU A 144 6.22 -1.34 10.77
N ALA A 145 7.21 -0.43 10.80
CA ALA A 145 7.07 0.89 11.39
C ALA A 145 5.94 1.70 10.74
N GLN A 146 5.83 1.69 9.41
CA GLN A 146 4.70 2.29 8.70
C GLN A 146 3.38 1.64 9.13
N THR A 147 3.27 0.31 9.10
CA THR A 147 2.04 -0.39 9.52
C THR A 147 1.59 -0.01 10.93
N VAL A 148 2.54 0.09 11.87
CA VAL A 148 2.28 0.46 13.26
C VAL A 148 1.88 1.92 13.38
N ALA A 149 2.62 2.84 12.74
CA ALA A 149 2.31 4.27 12.75
C ALA A 149 0.91 4.55 12.21
N VAL A 150 0.52 3.86 11.15
CA VAL A 150 -0.85 3.88 10.62
C VAL A 150 -1.87 3.40 11.64
N GLY A 151 -1.60 2.27 12.31
CA GLY A 151 -2.48 1.73 13.35
C GLY A 151 -2.66 2.71 14.52
N GLN A 152 -1.59 3.38 14.94
CA GLN A 152 -1.62 4.40 15.99
C GLN A 152 -2.40 5.64 15.54
N ALA A 153 -2.16 6.14 14.33
CA ALA A 153 -2.87 7.29 13.79
C ALA A 153 -4.39 7.05 13.68
N LYS A 154 -4.82 5.83 13.32
CA LYS A 154 -6.23 5.42 13.32
C LYS A 154 -6.88 5.50 14.71
N LYS A 155 -6.10 5.32 15.76
CA LYS A 155 -6.55 5.42 17.16
C LYS A 155 -6.37 6.84 17.72
N ALA A 156 -6.14 7.83 16.85
CA ALA A 156 -5.81 9.21 17.19
C ALA A 156 -4.52 9.39 18.02
N ASP A 157 -3.65 8.36 18.11
CA ASP A 157 -2.33 8.45 18.73
C ASP A 157 -1.30 8.98 17.73
N LEU A 158 -1.43 10.27 17.39
CA LEU A 158 -0.55 10.94 16.41
C LEU A 158 0.89 11.06 16.93
N ALA A 159 1.05 11.29 18.23
CA ALA A 159 2.35 11.40 18.87
C ALA A 159 3.09 10.06 18.87
N GLY A 160 2.39 8.95 19.14
CA GLY A 160 2.91 7.60 19.02
C GLY A 160 3.30 7.28 17.58
N ALA A 161 2.44 7.59 16.61
CA ALA A 161 2.73 7.40 15.19
C ALA A 161 4.01 8.12 14.74
N ALA A 162 4.13 9.42 15.08
CA ALA A 162 5.32 10.21 14.75
C ALA A 162 6.58 9.67 15.44
N ARG A 163 6.47 9.24 16.70
CA ARG A 163 7.57 8.61 17.44
C ARG A 163 8.02 7.30 16.78
N THR A 164 7.08 6.47 16.37
CA THR A 164 7.35 5.20 15.67
C THR A 164 8.13 5.44 14.38
N LEU A 165 7.69 6.38 13.54
CA LEU A 165 8.39 6.73 12.31
C LEU A 165 9.80 7.28 12.59
N LYS A 166 9.93 8.19 13.55
CA LYS A 166 11.23 8.78 13.93
C LYS A 166 12.23 7.74 14.45
N ILE A 167 11.80 6.82 15.32
CA ILE A 167 12.71 5.85 15.95
C ILE A 167 13.05 4.71 14.99
N PHE A 168 12.08 4.24 14.20
CA PHE A 168 12.23 2.97 13.48
C PHE A 168 12.30 3.10 11.96
N TYR A 169 11.81 4.19 11.37
CA TYR A 169 11.80 4.40 9.92
C TYR A 169 12.93 5.34 9.46
N GLU A 170 13.10 6.49 10.12
CA GLU A 170 14.09 7.49 9.73
C GLU A 170 15.54 7.00 9.70
N PRO A 171 16.04 6.21 10.68
CA PRO A 171 17.42 5.70 10.61
C PRO A 171 17.67 4.87 9.37
N TRP A 172 16.67 4.11 8.92
CA TRP A 172 16.77 3.28 7.72
C TRP A 172 16.75 4.12 6.42
N LEU A 173 15.99 5.21 6.40
CA LEU A 173 15.99 6.15 5.26
C LEU A 173 17.36 6.80 5.04
N GLN A 174 18.03 7.20 6.12
CA GLN A 174 19.34 7.84 6.05
C GLN A 174 20.39 6.93 5.39
N VAL A 175 20.24 5.61 5.57
CA VAL A 175 21.11 4.61 4.94
C VAL A 175 20.73 4.39 3.47
N THR A 176 19.44 4.25 3.17
CA THR A 176 18.98 3.86 1.82
C THR A 176 19.11 4.98 0.79
N LYS A 177 18.91 6.24 1.20
CA LYS A 177 18.96 7.45 0.34
C LYS A 177 18.06 7.39 -0.91
N ASP A 178 16.99 6.61 -0.86
CA ASP A 178 16.02 6.50 -1.95
C ASP A 178 15.08 7.73 -1.95
N PRO A 179 15.09 8.55 -3.01
CA PRO A 179 14.31 9.80 -3.04
C PRO A 179 12.81 9.57 -2.96
N ARG A 180 12.30 8.47 -3.52
CA ARG A 180 10.88 8.15 -3.50
C ARG A 180 10.43 7.75 -2.10
N LYS A 181 11.23 6.94 -1.40
CA LYS A 181 10.92 6.55 -0.01
C LYS A 181 11.03 7.70 0.97
N LEU A 182 11.98 8.62 0.72
CA LEU A 182 12.10 9.85 1.49
C LEU A 182 10.88 10.76 1.29
N ALA A 183 10.41 10.89 0.06
CA ALA A 183 9.20 11.64 -0.24
C ALA A 183 7.94 11.07 0.42
N LEU A 184 7.74 9.75 0.36
CA LEU A 184 6.64 9.07 1.04
C LEU A 184 6.67 9.35 2.55
N HIS A 185 7.86 9.30 3.18
CA HIS A 185 8.02 9.66 4.59
C HIS A 185 7.69 11.12 4.88
N TYR A 186 8.13 12.06 4.04
CA TYR A 186 7.76 13.46 4.20
C TYR A 186 6.25 13.67 4.12
N MET A 187 5.57 12.99 3.20
CA MET A 187 4.10 13.03 3.14
C MET A 187 3.46 12.42 4.38
N GLU A 188 3.94 11.28 4.88
CA GLU A 188 3.43 10.65 6.11
C GLU A 188 3.54 11.59 7.31
N ILE A 189 4.70 12.21 7.51
CA ILE A 189 4.90 13.20 8.58
C ILE A 189 4.02 14.44 8.37
N ALA A 190 3.90 14.94 7.14
CA ALA A 190 3.06 16.09 6.83
C ALA A 190 1.57 15.82 7.13
N ARG A 191 1.08 14.60 6.85
CA ARG A 191 -0.28 14.16 7.17
C ARG A 191 -0.52 14.07 8.67
N LEU A 192 0.43 13.52 9.43
CA LEU A 192 0.35 13.48 10.90
C LEU A 192 0.33 14.90 11.50
N LEU A 193 1.19 15.79 11.00
CA LEU A 193 1.22 17.20 11.43
C LEU A 193 -0.07 17.93 11.06
N TYR A 194 -0.60 17.66 9.87
CA TYR A 194 -1.86 18.21 9.45
C TYR A 194 -3.01 17.79 10.38
N GLN A 195 -3.12 16.49 10.69
CA GLN A 195 -4.09 15.98 11.65
C GLN A 195 -3.96 16.62 13.03
N ALA A 196 -2.73 16.88 13.46
CA ALA A 196 -2.46 17.53 14.74
C ALA A 196 -2.76 19.05 14.71
N GLY A 197 -3.18 19.61 13.58
CA GLY A 197 -3.39 21.05 13.39
C GLY A 197 -2.11 21.87 13.25
N ALA A 198 -0.94 21.23 13.17
CA ALA A 198 0.36 21.89 13.00
C ALA A 198 0.64 22.21 11.52
N LEU A 199 -0.13 23.15 10.95
CA LEU A 199 -0.21 23.40 9.51
C LEU A 199 1.09 23.89 8.89
N GLU A 200 1.81 24.79 9.54
CA GLU A 200 3.11 25.30 9.08
C GLU A 200 4.16 24.18 9.04
N GLY A 201 4.12 23.30 10.03
CA GLY A 201 4.93 22.09 10.06
C GLY A 201 4.61 21.19 8.86
N ALA A 202 3.32 20.91 8.61
CA ALA A 202 2.89 20.12 7.47
C ALA A 202 3.35 20.71 6.13
N ILE A 203 3.20 22.03 5.94
CA ILE A 203 3.70 22.74 4.74
C ILE A 203 5.18 22.48 4.53
N SER A 204 5.99 22.65 5.58
CA SER A 204 7.44 22.47 5.49
C SER A 204 7.87 21.07 5.04
N TYR A 205 7.04 20.05 5.29
CA TYR A 205 7.29 18.68 4.85
C TYR A 205 6.77 18.41 3.44
N TYR A 206 5.58 18.89 3.07
CA TYR A 206 5.09 18.77 1.69
C TYR A 206 6.01 19.50 0.69
N GLU A 207 6.58 20.65 1.07
CA GLU A 207 7.52 21.40 0.22
C GLU A 207 8.86 20.67 -0.01
N LYS A 208 9.22 19.70 0.85
CA LYS A 208 10.43 18.88 0.66
C LYS A 208 10.25 17.76 -0.36
N VAL A 209 9.03 17.47 -0.79
CA VAL A 209 8.75 16.44 -1.79
C VAL A 209 9.30 16.91 -3.14
N PRO A 210 10.31 16.24 -3.73
CA PRO A 210 10.96 16.72 -4.94
C PRO A 210 10.00 16.69 -6.14
N ASN A 211 10.25 17.55 -7.12
CA ASN A 211 9.58 17.46 -8.42
C ASN A 211 10.09 16.22 -9.20
N GLY A 212 9.26 15.70 -10.10
CA GLY A 212 9.64 14.58 -10.97
C GLY A 212 9.44 13.17 -10.40
N ILE A 213 9.00 13.04 -9.14
CA ILE A 213 8.56 11.75 -8.58
C ILE A 213 7.02 11.60 -8.64
N PRO A 214 6.48 10.37 -8.71
CA PRO A 214 5.03 10.14 -8.81
C PRO A 214 4.21 10.78 -7.69
N GLU A 215 4.77 10.88 -6.49
CA GLU A 215 4.11 11.40 -5.30
C GLU A 215 3.99 12.93 -5.27
N TYR A 216 4.76 13.65 -6.10
CA TYR A 216 4.82 15.11 -6.09
C TYR A 216 3.44 15.75 -6.23
N LEU A 217 2.70 15.34 -7.24
CA LEU A 217 1.38 15.90 -7.55
C LEU A 217 0.37 15.71 -6.41
N THR A 218 0.41 14.55 -5.73
CA THR A 218 -0.41 14.28 -4.55
C THR A 218 0.01 15.17 -3.38
N ALA A 219 1.31 15.37 -3.16
CA ALA A 219 1.82 16.26 -2.12
C ALA A 219 1.42 17.72 -2.37
N ARG A 220 1.43 18.15 -3.64
CA ARG A 220 0.98 19.49 -4.04
C ARG A 220 -0.52 19.67 -3.83
N GLU A 221 -1.35 18.66 -4.09
CA GLU A 221 -2.78 18.71 -3.79
C GLU A 221 -3.02 18.82 -2.28
N GLU A 222 -2.41 17.96 -1.47
CA GLU A 222 -2.54 18.00 0.00
C GLU A 222 -2.04 19.33 0.61
N LEU A 223 -0.98 19.91 0.04
CA LEU A 223 -0.46 21.21 0.43
C LEU A 223 -1.46 22.36 0.22
N THR A 224 -2.34 22.27 -0.78
CA THR A 224 -3.38 23.30 -1.01
C THR A 224 -4.31 23.44 0.18
N TRP A 225 -4.63 22.33 0.84
CA TRP A 225 -5.50 22.36 2.00
C TRP A 225 -4.83 23.01 3.23
N CYS A 226 -3.52 22.85 3.41
CA CYS A 226 -2.78 23.59 4.43
C CYS A 226 -2.88 25.10 4.20
N TRP A 227 -2.61 25.56 2.98
CA TRP A 227 -2.68 26.98 2.62
C TRP A 227 -4.09 27.54 2.72
N LEU A 228 -5.11 26.77 2.33
CA LEU A 228 -6.51 27.15 2.49
C LEU A 228 -6.88 27.38 3.96
N ARG A 229 -6.40 26.54 4.88
CA ARG A 229 -6.65 26.71 6.32
C ARG A 229 -5.91 27.88 6.95
N LEU A 230 -4.69 28.16 6.48
CA LEU A 230 -3.90 29.31 6.94
C LEU A 230 -4.29 30.64 6.27
N GLY A 231 -5.15 30.60 5.23
CA GLY A 231 -5.52 31.80 4.47
C GLY A 231 -4.38 32.34 3.58
N GLN A 232 -3.43 31.49 3.19
CA GLN A 232 -2.33 31.88 2.30
C GLN A 232 -2.77 31.87 0.83
N THR A 233 -3.64 32.82 0.47
CA THR A 233 -4.34 32.86 -0.83
C THR A 233 -3.40 32.93 -2.03
N ASP A 234 -2.31 33.70 -1.95
CA ASP A 234 -1.40 33.88 -3.09
C ASP A 234 -0.71 32.56 -3.49
N LYS A 235 -0.17 31.85 -2.51
CA LYS A 235 0.45 30.52 -2.71
C LYS A 235 -0.58 29.50 -3.16
N LEU A 236 -1.75 29.52 -2.54
CA LEU A 236 -2.86 28.62 -2.86
C LEU A 236 -3.25 28.73 -4.34
N ARG A 237 -3.53 29.95 -4.82
CA ARG A 237 -3.97 30.19 -6.20
C ARG A 237 -2.93 29.72 -7.21
N GLY A 238 -1.68 30.12 -7.07
CA GLY A 238 -0.62 29.72 -8.01
C GLY A 238 -0.48 28.20 -8.15
N ASN A 239 -0.61 27.47 -7.05
CA ASN A 239 -0.54 26.01 -7.08
C ASN A 239 -1.80 25.37 -7.67
N LEU A 240 -2.99 25.90 -7.36
CA LEU A 240 -4.24 25.40 -7.92
C LEU A 240 -4.30 25.61 -9.43
N GLU A 241 -3.84 26.73 -9.97
CA GLU A 241 -3.73 26.95 -11.41
C GLU A 241 -2.90 25.87 -12.10
N THR A 242 -1.81 25.45 -11.46
CA THR A 242 -0.96 24.36 -11.97
C THR A 242 -1.71 23.03 -11.95
N LEU A 243 -2.26 22.65 -10.79
CA LEU A 243 -2.93 21.35 -10.58
C LEU A 243 -4.18 21.18 -11.46
N THR A 244 -4.88 22.27 -11.75
CA THR A 244 -6.11 22.26 -12.55
C THR A 244 -5.87 22.61 -14.02
N SER A 245 -4.60 22.70 -14.44
CA SER A 245 -4.25 22.97 -15.84
C SER A 245 -4.67 21.81 -16.75
N LYS A 246 -4.97 22.12 -18.01
CA LYS A 246 -5.34 21.11 -19.02
C LYS A 246 -4.26 20.04 -19.21
N ALA A 247 -3.00 20.40 -19.01
CA ALA A 247 -1.86 19.49 -19.10
C ALA A 247 -1.89 18.37 -18.04
N LEU A 248 -2.59 18.57 -16.92
CA LEU A 248 -2.76 17.59 -15.84
C LEU A 248 -4.19 17.04 -15.76
N SER A 249 -5.03 17.26 -16.78
CA SER A 249 -6.41 16.77 -16.78
C SER A 249 -6.53 15.24 -16.80
N ASP A 250 -5.46 14.54 -17.16
CA ASP A 250 -5.34 13.09 -17.11
C ASP A 250 -4.90 12.55 -15.74
N GLN A 251 -4.62 13.44 -14.77
CA GLN A 251 -4.25 13.09 -13.40
C GLN A 251 -5.49 13.06 -12.50
N PHE A 252 -5.52 12.11 -11.57
CA PHE A 252 -6.61 12.00 -10.60
C PHE A 252 -6.37 12.94 -9.42
N GLN A 253 -6.99 14.13 -9.48
CA GLN A 253 -6.87 15.20 -8.48
C GLN A 253 -8.25 15.87 -8.24
N PRO A 254 -9.24 15.11 -7.74
CA PRO A 254 -10.58 15.65 -7.55
C PRO A 254 -10.63 16.75 -6.48
N GLU A 255 -9.73 16.73 -5.49
CA GLU A 255 -9.74 17.70 -4.39
C GLU A 255 -9.14 19.06 -4.81
N ALA A 256 -8.25 19.11 -5.80
CA ALA A 256 -7.74 20.37 -6.33
C ALA A 256 -8.88 21.32 -6.79
N TYR A 257 -9.85 20.79 -7.55
CA TYR A 257 -11.03 21.57 -7.98
C TYR A 257 -11.92 21.99 -6.82
N LEU A 258 -12.08 21.12 -5.82
CA LEU A 258 -12.84 21.41 -4.62
C LEU A 258 -12.21 22.56 -3.83
N VAL A 259 -10.90 22.50 -3.57
CA VAL A 259 -10.17 23.54 -2.85
C VAL A 259 -10.21 24.86 -3.62
N ARG A 260 -10.10 24.82 -4.96
CA ARG A 260 -10.28 26.00 -5.82
C ARG A 260 -11.67 26.61 -5.68
N SER A 261 -12.71 25.78 -5.70
CA SER A 261 -14.11 26.22 -5.52
C SER A 261 -14.32 26.87 -4.14
N ILE A 262 -13.81 26.26 -3.07
CA ILE A 262 -13.88 26.82 -1.71
C ILE A 262 -13.14 28.16 -1.64
N SER A 263 -11.94 28.24 -2.22
CA SER A 263 -11.16 29.47 -2.25
C SER A 263 -11.89 30.59 -2.99
N ASN A 264 -12.41 30.32 -4.18
CA ASN A 264 -13.15 31.28 -4.99
C ASN A 264 -14.43 31.74 -4.29
N LEU A 265 -15.14 30.81 -3.63
CA LEU A 265 -16.32 31.13 -2.84
C LEU A 265 -16.00 32.06 -1.65
N LYS A 266 -14.90 31.79 -0.93
CA LYS A 266 -14.44 32.65 0.17
C LYS A 266 -14.06 34.07 -0.28
N LEU A 267 -13.58 34.20 -1.52
CA LEU A 267 -13.23 35.49 -2.14
C LEU A 267 -14.42 36.16 -2.85
N CYS A 268 -15.61 35.56 -2.77
CA CYS A 268 -16.84 36.04 -3.40
C CYS A 268 -16.73 36.08 -4.95
N TYR A 269 -15.89 35.23 -5.56
CA TYR A 269 -15.75 35.07 -7.03
C TYR A 269 -16.74 34.05 -7.58
N TYR A 270 -18.03 34.35 -7.50
CA TYR A 270 -19.12 33.41 -7.81
C TYR A 270 -19.06 32.85 -9.24
N ASN A 271 -18.73 33.68 -10.24
CA ASN A 271 -18.57 33.24 -11.63
C ASN A 271 -17.47 32.19 -11.80
N GLU A 272 -16.38 32.29 -11.02
CA GLU A 272 -15.29 31.31 -11.05
C GLU A 272 -15.70 30.01 -10.37
N VAL A 273 -16.49 30.07 -9.29
CA VAL A 273 -17.05 28.88 -8.64
C VAL A 273 -17.91 28.06 -9.62
N GLU A 274 -18.72 28.71 -10.46
CA GLU A 274 -19.50 28.02 -11.50
C GLU A 274 -18.61 27.32 -12.54
N LYS A 275 -17.54 27.98 -12.99
CA LYS A 275 -16.54 27.38 -13.88
C LYS A 275 -15.82 26.20 -13.23
N ASP A 276 -15.57 26.28 -11.92
CA ASP A 276 -14.96 25.20 -11.15
C ASP A 276 -15.87 23.97 -11.11
N PHE A 277 -17.18 24.14 -10.92
CA PHE A 277 -18.14 23.03 -11.01
C PHE A 277 -18.14 22.38 -12.39
N ALA A 278 -18.18 23.17 -13.46
CA ALA A 278 -18.15 22.64 -14.82
C ALA A 278 -16.86 21.84 -15.09
N SER A 279 -15.72 22.39 -14.68
CA SER A 279 -14.40 21.75 -14.80
C SER A 279 -14.35 20.43 -14.00
N PHE A 280 -14.77 20.47 -12.73
CA PHE A 280 -14.83 19.30 -11.85
C PHE A 280 -15.66 18.17 -12.46
N ILE A 281 -16.88 18.47 -12.95
CA ILE A 281 -17.77 17.47 -13.54
C ILE A 281 -17.16 16.89 -14.82
N SER A 282 -16.61 17.73 -15.70
CA SER A 282 -16.07 17.29 -16.98
C SER A 282 -14.89 16.31 -16.83
N VAL A 283 -13.95 16.63 -15.94
CA VAL A 283 -12.74 15.82 -15.69
C VAL A 283 -13.07 14.57 -14.90
N ASN A 284 -13.81 14.70 -13.80
CA ASN A 284 -14.02 13.59 -12.87
C ASN A 284 -15.07 12.58 -13.36
N ARG A 285 -15.91 12.92 -14.34
CA ARG A 285 -16.80 11.94 -14.99
C ARG A 285 -16.00 10.83 -15.68
N ALA A 286 -14.92 11.17 -16.37
CA ALA A 286 -14.06 10.18 -17.02
C ALA A 286 -13.38 9.27 -15.97
N TRP A 287 -12.97 9.85 -14.85
CA TRP A 287 -12.40 9.10 -13.73
C TRP A 287 -13.40 8.16 -13.06
N ALA A 288 -14.63 8.61 -12.80
CA ALA A 288 -15.70 7.77 -12.26
C ALA A 288 -15.91 6.51 -13.12
N GLN A 289 -15.97 6.68 -14.44
CA GLN A 289 -16.10 5.57 -15.39
C GLN A 289 -14.89 4.62 -15.35
N LYS A 290 -13.66 5.17 -15.34
CA LYS A 290 -12.43 4.37 -15.24
C LYS A 290 -12.41 3.54 -13.95
N ILE A 291 -12.74 4.15 -12.81
CA ILE A 291 -12.80 3.51 -11.50
C ILE A 291 -13.84 2.37 -11.51
N ASP A 292 -15.05 2.63 -12.00
CA ASP A 292 -16.11 1.60 -12.04
C ASP A 292 -15.76 0.43 -12.96
N LEU A 293 -15.14 0.69 -14.11
CA LEU A 293 -14.64 -0.36 -15.00
C LEU A 293 -13.54 -1.19 -14.34
N ALA A 294 -12.57 -0.53 -13.68
CA ALA A 294 -11.49 -1.21 -12.97
C ALA A 294 -12.01 -2.08 -11.82
N LEU A 295 -13.02 -1.63 -11.08
CA LEU A 295 -13.62 -2.39 -9.98
C LEU A 295 -14.42 -3.61 -10.45
N LYS A 296 -15.03 -3.55 -11.64
CA LYS A 296 -15.78 -4.66 -12.25
C LYS A 296 -14.89 -5.71 -12.92
N ALA A 297 -13.67 -5.33 -13.30
CA ALA A 297 -12.74 -6.26 -13.92
C ALA A 297 -12.34 -7.38 -12.95
N SER A 298 -12.25 -8.61 -13.46
CA SER A 298 -11.69 -9.76 -12.73
C SER A 298 -10.23 -9.50 -12.35
N GLU A 299 -9.48 -8.96 -13.31
CA GLU A 299 -8.12 -8.44 -13.16
C GLU A 299 -8.14 -6.92 -13.35
N PRO A 300 -8.20 -6.14 -12.26
CA PRO A 300 -8.17 -4.69 -12.34
C PRO A 300 -6.87 -4.21 -13.02
N PRO A 301 -6.93 -3.14 -13.83
CA PRO A 301 -5.71 -2.52 -14.36
C PRO A 301 -4.86 -1.95 -13.22
N THR A 302 -3.57 -1.76 -13.50
CA THR A 302 -2.64 -1.14 -12.55
C THR A 302 -3.17 0.24 -12.12
N PRO A 303 -3.28 0.51 -10.80
CA PRO A 303 -3.71 1.81 -10.30
C PRO A 303 -2.70 2.90 -10.65
N ARG A 304 -3.12 4.17 -10.53
CA ARG A 304 -2.29 5.34 -10.88
C ARG A 304 -1.00 5.38 -10.08
N THR A 305 -1.11 5.16 -8.78
CA THR A 305 0.02 5.00 -7.87
C THR A 305 0.09 3.55 -7.44
N VAL A 306 1.30 3.02 -7.25
CA VAL A 306 1.48 1.66 -6.73
C VAL A 306 2.13 1.80 -5.37
N ASP A 307 1.38 1.47 -4.32
CA ASP A 307 1.91 1.46 -2.96
C ASP A 307 2.82 0.26 -2.71
N ILE A 308 3.58 0.31 -1.61
CA ILE A 308 4.56 -0.72 -1.24
C ILE A 308 3.94 -2.12 -1.16
N TYR A 309 2.64 -2.20 -0.82
CA TYR A 309 1.96 -3.48 -0.73
C TYR A 309 1.65 -4.08 -2.09
N SER A 310 1.22 -3.23 -3.01
CA SER A 310 0.90 -3.59 -4.39
C SER A 310 2.19 -3.87 -5.17
N GLU A 311 3.27 -3.12 -4.93
CA GLU A 311 4.61 -3.42 -5.45
C GLU A 311 5.07 -4.81 -5.02
N ALA A 312 4.93 -5.13 -3.73
CA ALA A 312 5.24 -6.47 -3.25
C ALA A 312 4.37 -7.53 -3.92
N ALA A 313 3.07 -7.30 -4.09
CA ALA A 313 2.18 -8.26 -4.76
C ALA A 313 2.56 -8.48 -6.24
N VAL A 314 2.97 -7.43 -6.96
CA VAL A 314 3.51 -7.52 -8.33
C VAL A 314 4.81 -8.33 -8.34
N ALA A 315 5.74 -8.02 -7.43
CA ALA A 315 7.02 -8.72 -7.33
C ALA A 315 6.84 -10.22 -7.01
N ARG A 316 5.84 -10.58 -6.18
CA ARG A 316 5.52 -11.99 -5.91
C ARG A 316 5.15 -12.72 -7.19
N VAL A 317 4.21 -12.20 -7.99
CA VAL A 317 3.79 -12.84 -9.25
C VAL A 317 5.00 -13.05 -10.17
N ALA A 318 5.78 -11.99 -10.41
CA ALA A 318 6.97 -12.08 -11.25
C ALA A 318 7.99 -13.11 -10.73
N SER A 319 8.21 -13.16 -9.41
CA SER A 319 9.10 -14.15 -8.80
C SER A 319 8.59 -15.58 -8.96
N ARG A 320 7.27 -15.83 -8.83
CA ARG A 320 6.70 -17.17 -9.04
C ARG A 320 6.84 -17.61 -10.49
N GLU A 321 6.60 -16.71 -11.46
CA GLU A 321 6.77 -16.98 -12.89
C GLU A 321 8.22 -17.36 -13.23
N ALA A 322 9.18 -16.60 -12.70
CA ALA A 322 10.60 -16.88 -12.87
C ALA A 322 10.98 -18.24 -12.23
N GLU A 323 10.49 -18.53 -11.02
CA GLU A 323 10.78 -19.79 -10.33
C GLU A 323 10.16 -20.99 -11.05
N ILE A 324 8.94 -20.88 -11.60
CA ILE A 324 8.33 -21.94 -12.41
C ILE A 324 9.19 -22.27 -13.64
N ALA A 325 9.64 -21.24 -14.37
CA ALA A 325 10.52 -21.43 -15.52
C ALA A 325 11.83 -22.12 -15.12
N GLN A 326 12.40 -21.71 -13.99
CA GLN A 326 13.61 -22.30 -13.45
C GLN A 326 13.43 -23.77 -13.03
N LEU A 327 12.35 -24.10 -12.30
CA LEU A 327 12.07 -25.47 -11.89
C LEU A 327 11.82 -26.39 -13.08
N ARG A 328 11.17 -25.89 -14.14
CA ARG A 328 11.02 -26.65 -15.40
C ARG A 328 12.38 -26.97 -16.02
N SER A 329 13.29 -25.99 -16.07
CA SER A 329 14.66 -26.23 -16.56
C SER A 329 15.43 -27.24 -15.68
N LEU A 330 15.34 -27.12 -14.35
CA LEU A 330 15.95 -28.09 -13.42
C LEU A 330 15.38 -29.50 -13.62
N SER A 331 14.05 -29.59 -13.79
CA SER A 331 13.37 -30.85 -14.09
C SER A 331 13.90 -31.51 -15.37
N GLU A 332 14.11 -30.74 -16.44
CA GLU A 332 14.68 -31.23 -17.70
C GLU A 332 16.13 -31.69 -17.52
N ARG A 333 16.97 -30.89 -16.86
CA ARG A 333 18.37 -31.24 -16.60
C ARG A 333 18.50 -32.48 -15.71
N SER A 334 17.55 -32.69 -14.79
CA SER A 334 17.53 -33.86 -13.89
C SER A 334 17.43 -35.20 -14.61
N ILE A 335 16.92 -35.24 -15.83
CA ILE A 335 16.82 -36.46 -16.66
C ILE A 335 18.22 -37.04 -16.92
N SER A 336 19.21 -36.18 -17.14
CA SER A 336 20.59 -36.55 -17.46
C SER A 336 21.48 -36.82 -16.23
N ALA A 337 20.97 -36.65 -15.01
CA ALA A 337 21.75 -36.89 -13.80
C ALA A 337 21.95 -38.40 -13.54
N THR A 338 23.16 -38.93 -13.79
CA THR A 338 23.62 -40.29 -13.41
C THR A 338 23.32 -40.63 -11.92
N ILE A 339 22.84 -41.79 -11.43
CA ILE A 339 22.21 -43.06 -11.89
C ILE A 339 21.25 -43.48 -10.74
N PRO A 340 20.09 -44.13 -11.00
CA PRO A 340 19.36 -44.21 -12.26
C PRO A 340 18.17 -43.24 -12.21
N ALA A 341 18.30 -42.08 -12.85
CA ALA A 341 17.15 -41.20 -13.09
C ALA A 341 16.40 -41.72 -14.34
N VAL A 342 15.38 -42.57 -14.14
CA VAL A 342 14.53 -43.07 -15.24
C VAL A 342 13.40 -42.04 -15.50
N GLY A 343 13.77 -40.83 -15.90
CA GLY A 343 12.86 -39.73 -16.19
C GLY A 343 12.92 -38.54 -15.23
N PRO A 344 12.06 -37.52 -15.42
CA PRO A 344 12.06 -36.32 -14.60
C PRO A 344 11.73 -36.66 -13.15
N GLN A 345 12.45 -36.04 -12.23
CA GLN A 345 12.29 -36.34 -10.82
C GLN A 345 10.94 -35.84 -10.29
N LYS A 346 10.23 -36.71 -9.57
CA LYS A 346 8.86 -36.44 -9.10
C LYS A 346 8.74 -35.17 -8.26
N HIS A 347 9.76 -34.85 -7.45
CA HIS A 347 9.74 -33.68 -6.58
C HIS A 347 9.76 -32.35 -7.35
N TRP A 348 10.44 -32.28 -8.51
CA TRP A 348 10.40 -31.10 -9.38
C TRP A 348 9.01 -30.91 -10.00
N GLN A 349 8.42 -31.99 -10.52
CA GLN A 349 7.06 -31.93 -11.07
C GLN A 349 6.03 -31.54 -10.00
N ALA A 350 6.16 -32.06 -8.79
CA ALA A 350 5.32 -31.68 -7.66
C ALA A 350 5.57 -30.23 -7.22
N GLY A 351 6.82 -29.75 -7.27
CA GLY A 351 7.20 -28.35 -7.04
C GLY A 351 6.53 -27.40 -8.03
N VAL A 352 6.63 -27.68 -9.33
CA VAL A 352 5.98 -26.90 -10.40
C VAL A 352 4.47 -26.84 -10.18
N LYS A 353 3.81 -27.97 -9.93
CA LYS A 353 2.35 -28.00 -9.67
C LYS A 353 1.94 -27.16 -8.46
N ARG A 354 2.73 -27.19 -7.38
CA ARG A 354 2.48 -26.33 -6.20
C ARG A 354 2.68 -24.86 -6.51
N LEU A 355 3.72 -24.52 -7.28
CA LEU A 355 3.96 -23.14 -7.70
C LEU A 355 2.89 -22.62 -8.65
N GLU A 356 2.33 -23.47 -9.52
CA GLU A 356 1.18 -23.12 -10.38
C GLU A 356 -0.07 -22.77 -9.56
N LEU A 357 -0.31 -23.44 -8.43
CA LEU A 357 -1.36 -23.03 -7.49
C LEU A 357 -1.00 -21.74 -6.74
N ALA A 358 0.28 -21.59 -6.36
CA ALA A 358 0.76 -20.42 -5.63
C ALA A 358 0.72 -19.14 -6.49
N ILE A 359 1.03 -19.23 -7.78
CA ILE A 359 0.96 -18.09 -8.71
C ILE A 359 -0.49 -17.63 -8.90
N ASP A 360 -1.47 -18.53 -8.99
CA ASP A 360 -2.88 -18.16 -9.07
C ASP A 360 -3.33 -17.42 -7.80
N THR A 361 -2.87 -17.88 -6.64
CA THR A 361 -3.10 -17.20 -5.37
C THR A 361 -2.43 -15.82 -5.33
N ALA A 362 -1.20 -15.71 -5.84
CA ALA A 362 -0.46 -14.44 -5.92
C ALA A 362 -1.13 -13.45 -6.89
N LYS A 363 -1.62 -13.91 -8.04
CA LYS A 363 -2.39 -13.11 -9.02
C LYS A 363 -3.69 -12.60 -8.41
N LYS A 364 -4.41 -13.45 -7.68
CA LYS A 364 -5.61 -13.05 -6.94
C LYS A 364 -5.27 -11.99 -5.88
N SER A 365 -4.23 -12.20 -5.09
CA SER A 365 -3.77 -11.21 -4.10
C SER A 365 -3.39 -9.88 -4.76
N ARG A 366 -2.70 -9.88 -5.90
CA ARG A 366 -2.40 -8.67 -6.68
C ARG A 366 -3.67 -7.97 -7.15
N ALA A 367 -4.63 -8.71 -7.70
CA ALA A 367 -5.91 -8.16 -8.14
C ALA A 367 -6.67 -7.53 -6.97
N ASP A 368 -6.65 -8.15 -5.79
CA ASP A 368 -7.27 -7.61 -4.57
C ASP A 368 -6.58 -6.33 -4.09
N GLU A 369 -5.24 -6.25 -4.19
CA GLU A 369 -4.49 -5.02 -3.89
C GLU A 369 -4.83 -3.87 -4.84
N PHE A 370 -4.89 -4.13 -6.13
CA PHE A 370 -5.28 -3.12 -7.11
C PHE A 370 -6.73 -2.69 -6.89
N ARG A 371 -7.64 -3.64 -6.66
CA ARG A 371 -9.04 -3.35 -6.36
C ARG A 371 -9.20 -2.50 -5.10
N ARG A 372 -8.38 -2.72 -4.07
CA ARG A 372 -8.35 -1.86 -2.88
C ARG A 372 -7.99 -0.42 -3.26
N GLN A 373 -6.90 -0.21 -4.01
CA GLN A 373 -6.52 1.14 -4.42
C GLN A 373 -7.61 1.83 -5.26
N TRP A 374 -8.24 1.12 -6.19
CA TRP A 374 -9.38 1.66 -6.94
C TRP A 374 -10.60 1.97 -6.05
N LYS A 375 -10.85 1.19 -4.99
CA LYS A 375 -11.89 1.51 -4.01
C LYS A 375 -11.56 2.79 -3.25
N ASN A 376 -10.28 3.00 -2.92
CA ASN A 376 -9.80 4.19 -2.24
C ASN A 376 -10.01 5.42 -3.13
N ASP A 377 -9.62 5.35 -4.41
CA ASP A 377 -9.88 6.41 -5.38
C ASP A 377 -11.39 6.72 -5.50
N ARG A 378 -12.25 5.69 -5.48
CA ARG A 378 -13.70 5.86 -5.47
C ARG A 378 -14.19 6.61 -4.24
N VAL A 379 -13.65 6.29 -3.06
CA VAL A 379 -14.00 6.97 -1.80
C VAL A 379 -13.56 8.43 -1.87
N THR A 380 -12.33 8.71 -2.28
CA THR A 380 -11.81 10.07 -2.48
C THR A 380 -12.69 10.88 -3.44
N LEU A 381 -13.09 10.29 -4.57
CA LEU A 381 -13.97 10.96 -5.53
C LEU A 381 -15.37 11.21 -4.94
N ASN A 382 -15.96 10.24 -4.26
CA ASN A 382 -17.29 10.40 -3.66
C ASN A 382 -17.29 11.48 -2.57
N GLU A 383 -16.25 11.53 -1.74
CA GLU A 383 -16.09 12.58 -0.74
C GLU A 383 -15.89 13.95 -1.40
N ALA A 384 -15.09 14.06 -2.47
CA ALA A 384 -14.97 15.30 -3.22
C ALA A 384 -16.31 15.74 -3.82
N ILE A 385 -17.10 14.82 -4.39
CA ILE A 385 -18.45 15.10 -4.91
C ILE A 385 -19.35 15.63 -3.79
N ARG A 386 -19.38 14.95 -2.65
CA ARG A 386 -20.18 15.35 -1.48
C ARG A 386 -19.78 16.75 -0.99
N LYS A 387 -18.48 17.01 -0.83
CA LYS A 387 -17.96 18.32 -0.42
C LYS A 387 -18.30 19.41 -1.45
N MET A 388 -18.23 19.10 -2.75
CA MET A 388 -18.65 20.03 -3.81
C MET A 388 -20.15 20.36 -3.75
N GLN A 389 -21.02 19.42 -3.36
CA GLN A 389 -22.43 19.71 -3.14
C GLN A 389 -22.64 20.73 -2.02
N PHE A 390 -21.87 20.65 -0.92
CA PHE A 390 -21.91 21.66 0.14
C PHE A 390 -21.46 23.04 -0.36
N VAL A 391 -20.37 23.11 -1.13
CA VAL A 391 -19.91 24.37 -1.76
C VAL A 391 -21.01 24.96 -2.64
N LYS A 392 -21.76 24.13 -3.37
CA LYS A 392 -22.87 24.59 -4.20
C LYS A 392 -24.02 25.16 -3.37
N VAL A 393 -24.39 24.50 -2.28
CA VAL A 393 -25.44 25.00 -1.37
C VAL A 393 -25.03 26.34 -0.77
N GLU A 394 -23.79 26.47 -0.33
CA GLU A 394 -23.26 27.72 0.23
C GLU A 394 -23.23 28.84 -0.81
N LEU A 395 -22.79 28.55 -2.05
CA LEU A 395 -22.85 29.49 -3.17
C LEU A 395 -24.28 30.02 -3.38
N LEU A 396 -25.27 29.13 -3.47
CA LEU A 396 -26.66 29.52 -3.68
C LEU A 396 -27.21 30.35 -2.51
N SER A 397 -26.83 30.02 -1.28
CA SER A 397 -27.21 30.80 -0.09
C SER A 397 -26.66 32.22 -0.17
N GLN A 398 -25.37 32.37 -0.44
CA GLN A 398 -24.74 33.70 -0.53
C GLN A 398 -25.29 34.56 -1.67
N VAL A 399 -25.50 33.96 -2.84
CA VAL A 399 -26.10 34.67 -3.99
C VAL A 399 -27.54 35.10 -3.69
N SER A 400 -28.33 34.24 -3.04
CA SER A 400 -29.71 34.59 -2.66
C SER A 400 -29.75 35.72 -1.61
N GLU A 401 -28.84 35.71 -0.63
CA GLU A 401 -28.70 36.80 0.32
C GLU A 401 -28.30 38.12 -0.34
N LEU A 402 -27.41 38.07 -1.35
CA LEU A 402 -27.02 39.26 -2.11
C LEU A 402 -28.19 39.81 -2.93
N ALA A 403 -28.95 38.94 -3.61
CA ALA A 403 -30.14 39.34 -4.36
C ALA A 403 -31.21 39.98 -3.44
N ALA A 404 -31.47 39.38 -2.28
CA ALA A 404 -32.41 39.92 -1.29
C ALA A 404 -31.96 41.28 -0.72
N ARG A 405 -30.65 41.57 -0.71
CA ARG A 405 -30.11 42.89 -0.31
C ARG A 405 -30.17 43.91 -1.44
N SER A 406 -29.97 43.50 -2.69
CA SER A 406 -30.08 44.41 -3.85
C SER A 406 -31.51 44.84 -4.15
N ASP A 407 -32.53 44.08 -3.75
CA ASP A 407 -33.93 44.52 -3.85
C ASP A 407 -34.29 45.70 -2.93
N GLY A 408 -33.35 46.16 -2.07
CA GLY A 408 -33.43 47.43 -1.36
C GLY A 408 -32.76 48.62 -2.08
N GLN A 409 -32.02 48.37 -3.18
CA GLN A 409 -31.36 49.40 -3.98
C GLN A 409 -30.99 48.85 -5.39
N GLY A 410 -31.90 49.06 -6.35
CA GLY A 410 -31.60 49.16 -7.77
C GLY A 410 -31.34 47.87 -8.55
N ASP A 411 -32.24 47.58 -9.49
CA ASP A 411 -32.15 46.58 -10.57
C ASP A 411 -30.73 46.43 -11.16
N ALA A 412 -30.19 45.20 -11.16
CA ALA A 412 -29.44 44.57 -12.28
C ALA A 412 -28.55 43.35 -11.87
N ILE A 413 -29.01 42.38 -11.07
CA ILE A 413 -28.29 41.10 -10.91
C ILE A 413 -29.26 39.91 -10.76
N VAL A 414 -30.22 39.76 -11.68
CA VAL A 414 -31.07 38.53 -11.73
C VAL A 414 -31.34 38.14 -13.17
N THR A 415 -30.32 37.62 -13.87
CA THR A 415 -30.54 37.04 -15.21
C THR A 415 -29.64 35.85 -15.57
N SER A 416 -28.93 35.24 -14.62
CA SER A 416 -28.18 33.99 -14.87
C SER A 416 -28.59 32.79 -14.03
N ALA A 417 -29.36 32.97 -12.94
CA ALA A 417 -29.73 31.86 -12.04
C ALA A 417 -31.05 31.14 -12.39
N SER A 418 -31.88 31.68 -13.29
CA SER A 418 -33.24 31.19 -13.53
C SER A 418 -33.41 30.27 -14.76
N ALA A 419 -32.35 29.97 -15.51
CA ALA A 419 -32.48 29.19 -16.76
C ALA A 419 -32.15 27.68 -16.66
N ALA A 420 -31.84 27.15 -15.47
CA ALA A 420 -31.43 25.75 -15.32
C ALA A 420 -32.25 24.98 -14.27
N GLN A 421 -33.56 24.84 -14.47
CA GLN A 421 -34.36 23.84 -13.77
C GLN A 421 -35.36 23.17 -14.71
N LYS A 422 -34.97 22.02 -15.26
CA LYS A 422 -35.82 20.82 -15.37
C LYS A 422 -34.94 19.56 -15.38
N THR A 423 -34.80 18.92 -14.22
CA THR A 423 -34.60 17.46 -14.11
C THR A 423 -35.05 16.97 -12.74
N PRO A 424 -35.49 15.70 -12.63
CA PRO A 424 -36.59 15.31 -11.75
C PRO A 424 -36.17 15.07 -10.31
N VAL A 425 -37.15 15.31 -9.44
CA VAL A 425 -37.16 14.98 -8.02
C VAL A 425 -37.01 13.46 -7.87
N VAL A 426 -35.90 13.03 -7.28
CA VAL A 426 -35.75 11.65 -6.78
C VAL A 426 -36.66 11.49 -5.57
N SER A 427 -37.57 10.52 -5.65
CA SER A 427 -38.59 10.25 -4.63
C SER A 427 -37.98 9.78 -3.31
N SER A 428 -38.71 10.07 -2.24
CA SER A 428 -38.38 9.91 -0.83
C SER A 428 -38.19 8.46 -0.33
N GLU A 429 -38.14 7.47 -1.21
CA GLU A 429 -38.02 6.05 -0.84
C GLU A 429 -36.58 5.54 -0.74
N GLN A 430 -35.58 6.27 -1.27
CA GLN A 430 -34.16 5.94 -1.08
C GLN A 430 -33.58 6.40 0.28
N LYS A 431 -34.35 7.14 1.09
CA LYS A 431 -33.91 7.65 2.40
C LYS A 431 -34.00 6.63 3.55
N LYS A 432 -34.57 5.43 3.35
CA LYS A 432 -34.87 4.48 4.43
C LYS A 432 -33.96 3.24 4.53
N GLN A 433 -32.83 3.21 3.81
CA GLN A 433 -31.86 2.10 3.91
C GLN A 433 -30.45 2.52 4.33
N MET A 434 -30.30 3.66 4.99
CA MET A 434 -29.00 4.11 5.52
C MET A 434 -29.17 4.65 6.95
N SER A 435 -29.59 3.79 7.87
CA SER A 435 -29.54 4.09 9.30
C SER A 435 -29.21 2.83 10.08
N ASN A 436 -27.90 2.60 10.25
CA ASN A 436 -27.25 2.01 11.42
C ASN A 436 -25.82 1.64 11.04
N GLU A 437 -24.92 2.63 10.98
CA GLU A 437 -23.46 2.44 10.99
C GLU A 437 -22.84 3.81 11.33
N GLY A 438 -23.11 4.26 12.56
CA GLY A 438 -22.66 5.53 13.12
C GLY A 438 -21.25 5.46 13.73
N GLU A 439 -20.45 4.46 13.37
CA GLU A 439 -19.03 4.37 13.70
C GLU A 439 -18.24 4.34 12.38
N MET A 440 -17.67 5.50 12.01
CA MET A 440 -16.76 5.59 10.89
C MET A 440 -15.40 4.99 11.28
N VAL A 441 -15.20 3.70 11.02
CA VAL A 441 -13.85 3.13 10.94
C VAL A 441 -13.32 3.42 9.55
N PHE A 442 -12.46 4.43 9.43
CA PHE A 442 -11.76 4.73 8.18
C PHE A 442 -10.67 3.65 7.92
N PRO A 443 -10.73 2.90 6.80
CA PRO A 443 -9.53 2.24 6.30
C PRO A 443 -8.54 3.35 5.87
N PHE A 444 -7.46 3.50 6.63
CA PHE A 444 -6.34 4.38 6.29
C PHE A 444 -5.68 3.93 4.99
N ASP A 445 -5.61 4.84 4.03
CA ASP A 445 -5.10 4.63 2.67
C ASP A 445 -3.72 5.25 2.45
N GLY A 446 -2.99 5.55 3.52
CA GLY A 446 -1.73 6.31 3.43
C GLY A 446 -1.92 7.81 3.62
N VAL A 447 -3.11 8.36 3.36
CA VAL A 447 -3.39 9.81 3.33
C VAL A 447 -4.35 10.21 4.43
N VAL A 448 -4.13 11.36 5.08
CA VAL A 448 -5.07 11.86 6.09
C VAL A 448 -5.64 13.22 5.80
N TRP A 449 -6.93 13.29 5.47
CA TRP A 449 -7.70 14.53 5.57
C TRP A 449 -9.21 14.31 5.84
N ALA A 450 -9.78 15.25 6.61
CA ALA A 450 -11.14 15.81 6.54
C ALA A 450 -12.24 15.43 7.57
N ASP A 451 -11.93 15.00 8.80
CA ASP A 451 -12.93 14.96 9.89
C ASP A 451 -13.03 16.27 10.72
N GLU A 452 -12.30 17.34 10.35
CA GLU A 452 -12.38 18.64 11.06
C GLU A 452 -13.27 19.71 10.39
N MET A 453 -14.06 19.39 9.37
CA MET A 453 -14.71 20.43 8.54
C MET A 453 -15.91 21.17 9.14
N PHE A 454 -16.27 20.97 10.41
CA PHE A 454 -17.30 21.79 11.07
C PHE A 454 -16.90 22.34 12.45
N ARG A 455 -15.75 23.03 12.50
CA ARG A 455 -15.54 24.15 13.45
C ARG A 455 -15.19 25.47 12.76
N LEU A 456 -15.63 25.67 11.51
CA LEU A 456 -15.69 27.01 10.92
C LEU A 456 -16.90 27.76 11.50
N LYS A 457 -16.77 28.23 12.76
CA LYS A 457 -17.46 29.46 13.15
C LYS A 457 -16.57 30.62 12.67
N SER A 458 -16.64 30.95 11.38
CA SER A 458 -16.23 32.29 11.00
C SER A 458 -17.28 33.24 11.56
N PHE A 459 -16.95 33.95 12.64
CA PHE A 459 -17.56 35.24 12.86
C PHE A 459 -17.21 36.08 11.64
N ALA A 460 -18.18 36.29 10.75
CA ALA A 460 -18.06 37.18 9.61
C ALA A 460 -17.97 38.64 10.12
N LYS A 461 -16.85 39.00 10.74
CA LYS A 461 -16.43 40.39 10.91
C LYS A 461 -15.45 40.68 9.79
N GLY A 462 -15.99 41.19 8.69
CA GLY A 462 -15.27 41.48 7.44
C GLY A 462 -16.03 40.88 6.25
N ARG A 463 -17.16 41.49 5.88
CA ARG A 463 -17.95 41.14 4.70
C ARG A 463 -17.16 41.49 3.43
N CYS A 464 -17.32 40.68 2.38
CA CYS A 464 -16.65 40.77 1.07
C CYS A 464 -16.13 42.18 0.74
N LEU A 465 -14.80 42.37 0.67
CA LEU A 465 -14.15 43.64 0.30
C LEU A 465 -14.07 43.84 -1.23
N GLY A 466 -15.07 43.35 -1.95
CA GLY A 466 -15.04 43.24 -3.40
C GLY A 466 -16.35 43.65 -4.04
N GLN A 467 -16.89 44.80 -3.63
CA GLN A 467 -17.70 45.72 -4.46
C GLN A 467 -17.48 47.14 -3.93
#